data_AF-A0A258BV59-F1
#
_entry.id   AF-A0A258BV59-F1
#
_cell.length_a   1.000
_cell.length_b   1.000
_cell.length_c   1.000
_cell.angle_alpha   90.00
_cell.angle_beta   90.00
_cell.angle_gamma   90.00
#
_symmetry.space_group_name_H-M   'P 1'
#
loop_
_entity.id
_entity.type
_entity.pdbx_description
1 polymer ?
#
loop_
_entity_poly.entity_id
_entity_poly.type
_entity_poly.pdbx_seq_one_letter_code
_entity_poly.pdbx_strand_id
1 'polypeptide(L)' 'MSAVDYQVDGKTYEGWLVKPEGRTNAPVVVIAHAWGGLTDNEKQKAAIIAKEFGYAAFAMDVYGK' A
#
# COMPACT_ATOMS: atom_id res chain seq x y z
N MET A 1 -0.42 -10.26 1.83
CA MET A 1 0.27 -8.97 1.63
C MET A 1 1.30 -9.19 0.55
N SER A 2 1.49 -8.24 -0.36
CA SER A 2 2.43 -8.41 -1.48
C SER A 2 2.99 -7.07 -1.92
N ALA A 3 4.28 -7.06 -2.25
CA ALA A 3 4.87 -5.99 -3.05
C ALA A 3 4.21 -5.97 -4.43
N VAL A 4 3.95 -4.78 -4.95
CA VAL A 4 3.29 -4.53 -6.23
C VAL A 4 4.11 -3.48 -6.96
N ASP A 5 4.68 -3.86 -8.10
CA ASP A 5 5.32 -2.91 -8.99
C ASP A 5 4.24 -2.13 -9.77
N TYR A 6 4.45 -0.83 -9.96
CA TYR A 6 3.60 0.03 -10.78
C TYR A 6 4.45 1.03 -11.57
N GLN A 7 3.86 1.63 -12.61
CA GLN A 7 4.56 2.57 -13.48
C GLN A 7 3.91 3.94 -13.48
N VAL A 8 4.75 4.97 -13.43
CA VAL A 8 4.38 6.38 -13.62
C VAL A 8 5.40 7.00 -14.57
N ASP A 9 4.93 7.58 -15.68
CA ASP A 9 5.77 8.22 -16.69
C ASP A 9 6.96 7.36 -17.17
N GLY A 10 6.73 6.06 -17.35
CA GLY A 10 7.73 5.09 -17.81
C GLY A 10 8.78 4.69 -16.75
N LYS A 11 8.68 5.20 -15.52
CA LYS A 11 9.51 4.78 -14.38
C LYS A 11 8.77 3.74 -13.55
N THR A 12 9.52 2.76 -13.04
CA THR A 12 9.01 1.71 -12.15
C THR A 12 9.09 2.15 -10.70
N TYR A 13 8.02 1.90 -9.97
CA TYR A 13 7.88 2.13 -8.54
C TYR A 13 7.41 0.84 -7.87
N GLU A 14 7.53 0.78 -6.55
CA GLU A 14 7.05 -0.33 -5.74
C GLU A 14 6.04 0.18 -4.71
N GLY A 15 5.03 -0.64 -4.40
CA GLY A 15 4.11 -0.39 -3.31
C GLY A 15 3.75 -1.67 -2.58
N TRP A 16 3.06 -1.51 -1.45
CA TRP A 16 2.64 -2.61 -0.60
C TRP A 16 1.12 -2.66 -0.52
N LEU A 17 0.53 -3.74 -1.05
CA LEU A 17 -0.92 -3.94 -1.05
C LEU A 17 -1.33 -4.93 0.05
N VAL A 18 -2.26 -4.50 0.89
CA VAL A 18 -2.96 -5.34 1.84
C VAL A 18 -4.45 -5.35 1.48
N LYS A 19 -5.00 -6.56 1.33
CA LYS A 19 -6.43 -6.77 1.10
C LYS A 19 -7.08 -7.24 2.40
N PRO A 20 -8.30 -6.78 2.70
CA PRO A 20 -9.07 -7.26 3.83
C PRO A 20 -9.56 -8.70 3.56
N GLU A 21 -9.72 -9.48 4.62
CA GLU A 21 -10.21 -10.86 4.50
C GLU A 21 -11.67 -10.90 4.04
N GLY A 22 -12.02 -11.91 3.23
CA GLY A 22 -13.40 -12.15 2.80
C GLY A 22 -13.98 -11.13 1.81
N ARG A 23 -13.20 -10.17 1.32
CA ARG A 23 -13.65 -9.16 0.35
C ARG A 23 -12.71 -9.06 -0.85
N THR A 24 -13.27 -9.22 -2.05
CA THR A 24 -12.53 -9.11 -3.31
C THR A 24 -12.63 -7.72 -3.95
N ASN A 25 -13.69 -6.96 -3.63
CA ASN A 25 -13.95 -5.61 -4.13
C ASN A 25 -14.17 -4.63 -2.97
N ALA A 26 -13.09 -4.33 -2.25
CA ALA A 26 -13.11 -3.38 -1.13
C ALA A 26 -12.68 -1.97 -1.60
N PRO A 27 -13.22 -0.90 -1.01
CA PRO A 27 -12.69 0.45 -1.22
C PRO A 27 -11.22 0.52 -0.79
N VAL A 28 -10.43 1.33 -1.49
CA VAL A 28 -8.98 1.41 -1.29
C VAL A 28 -8.61 2.71 -0.58
N VAL A 29 -7.80 2.60 0.46
CA VAL A 29 -7.07 3.72 1.06
C VAL A 29 -5.63 3.70 0.54
N VAL A 30 -5.17 4.83 0.01
CA VAL A 30 -3.78 5.00 -0.43
C VAL A 30 -3.00 5.73 0.65
N ILE A 31 -1.80 5.22 0.96
CA ILE A 31 -0.90 5.78 1.96
C ILE A 31 0.38 6.24 1.26
N ALA A 32 0.64 7.55 1.31
CA ALA A 32 1.93 8.11 0.93
C ALA A 32 2.84 8.15 2.16
N HIS A 33 4.07 7.67 2.04
CA HIS A 33 5.04 7.78 3.12
C HIS A 33 5.53 9.22 3.30
N ALA A 34 6.07 9.51 4.48
CA ALA A 34 6.78 10.76 4.75
C ALA A 34 8.22 10.69 4.21
N TRP A 35 9.17 11.43 4.77
CA TRP A 35 10.54 11.49 4.26
C TRP A 35 11.32 10.17 4.26
N GLY A 36 10.92 9.22 5.11
CA GLY A 36 11.66 7.96 5.35
C GLY A 36 11.52 6.87 4.28
N GLY A 37 10.78 7.10 3.21
CA GLY A 37 10.49 6.04 2.22
C GLY A 37 9.40 5.08 2.69
N LEU A 38 9.15 4.03 1.90
CA LEU A 38 8.21 2.96 2.26
C LEU A 38 8.81 2.04 3.32
N THR A 39 8.59 2.35 4.60
CA THR A 39 9.12 1.57 5.73
C THR A 39 8.07 0.64 6.35
N ASP A 40 8.46 -0.08 7.41
CA ASP A 40 7.55 -0.93 8.17
C ASP A 40 6.40 -0.13 8.82
N ASN A 41 6.59 1.15 9.12
CA ASN A 41 5.54 2.01 9.67
C ASN A 41 4.33 2.10 8.74
N GLU A 42 4.55 2.36 7.45
CA GLU A 42 3.48 2.46 6.46
C GLU A 42 2.83 1.10 6.17
N LYS A 43 3.65 0.03 6.12
CA LYS A 43 3.16 -1.35 5.94
C LYS A 43 2.28 -1.80 7.11
N GLN A 44 2.65 -1.46 8.35
CA GLN A 44 1.85 -1.74 9.54
C GLN A 44 0.53 -0.96 9.53
N LYS A 45 0.55 0.33 9.15
CA LYS A 45 -0.67 1.12 8.99
C LYS A 45 -1.60 0.52 7.93
N ALA A 46 -1.06 0.08 6.80
CA ALA A 46 -1.85 -0.61 5.76
C ALA A 46 -2.50 -1.90 6.31
N ALA A 47 -1.77 -2.67 7.12
CA ALA A 47 -2.30 -3.87 7.76
C ALA A 47 -3.44 -3.56 8.75
N ILE A 48 -3.30 -2.51 9.57
CA ILE A 48 -4.35 -2.05 10.49
C ILE A 48 -5.61 -1.63 9.71
N ILE A 49 -5.44 -0.85 8.64
CA ILE A 49 -6.56 -0.40 7.81
C ILE A 49 -7.34 -1.60 7.24
N ALA A 50 -6.62 -2.59 6.73
CA ALA A 50 -7.25 -3.78 6.18
C ALA A 50 -7.94 -4.65 7.24
N LYS A 51 -7.28 -4.87 8.37
CA LYS A 51 -7.79 -5.76 9.42
C LYS A 51 -8.95 -5.14 10.20
N GLU A 52 -8.82 -3.89 10.63
CA GLU A 52 -9.75 -3.28 11.57
C GLU A 52 -10.92 -2.56 10.88
N PHE A 53 -10.74 -2.13 9.63
CA PHE A 53 -11.76 -1.33 8.91
C PHE A 53 -12.30 -2.01 7.64
N GLY A 54 -11.69 -3.11 7.20
CA GLY A 54 -12.16 -3.87 6.04
C GLY A 54 -12.00 -3.15 4.70
N TYR A 55 -11.08 -2.19 4.62
CA TYR A 55 -10.65 -1.53 3.38
C TYR A 55 -9.44 -2.25 2.78
N ALA A 56 -9.26 -2.19 1.46
CA ALA A 56 -7.94 -2.43 0.89
C ALA A 56 -7.03 -1.25 1.21
N ALA A 57 -5.75 -1.51 1.44
CA ALA A 57 -4.76 -0.49 1.74
C ALA A 57 -3.55 -0.66 0.84
N PHE A 58 -3.19 0.42 0.14
CA PHE A 58 -2.01 0.47 -0.73
C PHE A 58 -1.04 1.53 -0.22
N ALA A 59 0.08 1.09 0.35
CA ALA A 59 1.16 2.00 0.74
C ALA A 59 2.15 2.13 -0.42
N MET A 60 2.26 3.32 -0.98
CA MET A 60 3.04 3.58 -2.20
C MET A 60 4.43 4.13 -1.86
N ASP A 61 5.47 3.65 -2.54
CA ASP A 61 6.78 4.29 -2.52
C ASP A 61 6.82 5.42 -3.55
N VAL A 62 6.92 6.67 -3.09
CA VAL A 62 6.95 7.83 -3.98
C VAL A 62 8.35 8.15 -4.51
N TYR A 63 9.39 7.51 -3.99
CA TYR A 63 10.77 7.66 -4.46
C TYR A 63 11.09 6.71 -5.61
N GLY A 64 10.45 5.53 -5.63
CA GLY A 64 10.59 4.55 -6.70
C GLY A 64 11.47 3.36 -6.32
N LYS A 65 11.66 2.48 -7.31
CA LYS A 65 12.42 1.23 -7.16
C LYS A 65 13.82 1.35 -7.73
#